data_AF-A0A086M5V0-F1
#
_entry.id   AF-A0A086M5V0-F1
#
_cell.length_a   1.000
_cell.length_b   1.000
_cell.length_c   1.000
_cell.angle_alpha   90.00
_cell.angle_beta   90.00
_cell.angle_gamma   90.00
#
_symmetry.space_group_name_H-M   'P 1'
#
loop_
_entity.id
_entity.type
_entity.pdbx_description
1 polymer ?
#
loop_
_entity_poly.entity_id
_entity_poly.type
_entity_poly.pdbx_seq_one_letter_code
_entity_poly.pdbx_strand_id
1 'polypeptide(L)'
;MEFAGAPPVDDEADPTNCLPAEETVERGDAAALQDDLPLEADEASHMEEASNAGREEERQEGEILAESQGEERGPWAHMFRQGGTDRRRGFRNSGPYGRPRGDSGFHRRRQDARDLPPWSQVRRSRGRGFRGDRDREEASLSVKEKRWMCLRTLFVTVGDEMALIPQQIQKLAREAETAIVQDREEEREKAEKKLRDRTRRGDDELESRAAEENEETDATDTAEKKAETAGEEIPEQSEGQKEENLEDRLVELLVDCASQLPLKVGIYSCVVGLWFKKSRLRSVCTRIVERSFQRFEAAIKEGKFFDAKLLLRFFVALAGSFVVSTESVFETMMALLSLCAELPPSSTTEQLLLLTLAALPWLSSRLWETHRGAVEEVLALSQQISSPASAEALLLRQACLPVRDAPFGTDGEDNSIVASLGLHKSRVETLVEALGFMEQVQWKSKATFRFFQSADLFPLLKPSEAAAARFPVCSLPALTLTVEDLRQIRALPISSGLRLPVSIEKVDVPLSPHDRWILEDHFLTLLYSFRDNVTLCAEALLRVPVDHDQFDYVLVE
;
A
#
# COMPACT_ATOMS: atom_id res chain seq x y z
N MET A 1 26.86 -31.08 -29.04
CA MET A 1 26.78 -32.42 -29.68
C MET A 1 25.35 -32.90 -29.51
N GLU A 2 24.61 -32.89 -30.61
CA GLU A 2 23.23 -33.38 -30.75
C GLU A 2 23.19 -34.90 -30.97
N PHE A 3 22.06 -35.53 -30.63
CA PHE A 3 21.39 -36.69 -31.28
C PHE A 3 20.10 -36.92 -30.46
N ALA A 4 18.87 -36.57 -30.84
CA ALA A 4 18.00 -36.96 -31.97
C ALA A 4 17.48 -38.42 -31.95
N GLY A 5 16.15 -38.60 -31.78
CA GLY A 5 15.35 -39.57 -32.58
C GLY A 5 14.58 -40.73 -31.90
N ALA A 6 13.28 -40.49 -31.58
CA ALA A 6 12.07 -41.23 -32.04
C ALA A 6 11.70 -42.69 -31.58
N PRO A 7 10.39 -43.10 -31.65
CA PRO A 7 9.63 -44.05 -30.78
C PRO A 7 9.28 -45.39 -31.51
N PRO A 8 8.18 -46.19 -31.30
CA PRO A 8 7.03 -46.23 -30.34
C PRO A 8 6.74 -47.66 -29.76
N VAL A 9 5.60 -47.89 -29.08
CA VAL A 9 4.67 -49.07 -29.19
C VAL A 9 3.54 -48.97 -28.14
N ASP A 10 2.29 -49.09 -28.62
CA ASP A 10 1.03 -49.26 -27.87
C ASP A 10 0.92 -50.65 -27.23
N ASP A 11 0.16 -50.79 -26.14
CA ASP A 11 -0.72 -51.96 -25.95
C ASP A 11 -1.81 -51.72 -24.89
N GLU A 12 -2.97 -52.30 -25.20
CA GLU A 12 -4.30 -52.23 -24.60
C GLU A 12 -4.40 -52.65 -23.12
N ALA A 13 -5.40 -52.10 -22.39
CA ALA A 13 -6.50 -52.86 -21.77
C ALA A 13 -7.35 -52.00 -20.81
N ASP A 14 -8.58 -51.68 -21.23
CA ASP A 14 -9.78 -51.52 -20.39
C ASP A 14 -10.38 -52.95 -20.25
N PRO A 15 -11.17 -53.40 -19.21
CA PRO A 15 -12.42 -52.74 -18.77
C PRO A 15 -12.92 -53.02 -17.32
N THR A 16 -13.78 -52.16 -16.75
CA THR A 16 -14.92 -52.54 -15.87
C THR A 16 -15.80 -51.29 -15.61
N ASN A 17 -16.86 -51.00 -16.37
CA ASN A 17 -18.17 -51.64 -16.52
C ASN A 17 -19.24 -51.20 -15.50
N CYS A 18 -20.42 -50.88 -16.06
CA CYS A 18 -21.78 -50.90 -15.50
C CYS A 18 -22.40 -49.64 -14.86
N LEU A 19 -23.11 -48.89 -15.72
CA LEU A 19 -24.48 -48.39 -15.47
C LEU A 19 -25.48 -49.57 -15.35
N PRO A 20 -26.73 -49.36 -14.86
CA PRO A 20 -27.88 -48.97 -15.72
C PRO A 20 -28.80 -47.91 -15.02
N ALA A 21 -29.52 -46.97 -15.67
CA ALA A 21 -30.51 -46.97 -16.76
C ALA A 21 -31.92 -47.45 -16.36
N GLU A 22 -32.91 -46.54 -16.45
CA GLU A 22 -34.32 -46.71 -16.88
C GLU A 22 -34.94 -45.29 -17.12
N GLU A 23 -35.91 -44.98 -17.99
CA GLU A 23 -36.40 -45.48 -19.29
C GLU A 23 -37.54 -44.51 -19.77
N THR A 24 -37.86 -44.51 -21.07
CA THR A 24 -39.11 -44.02 -21.76
C THR A 24 -39.23 -42.50 -22.07
N VAL A 25 -39.75 -41.96 -23.21
CA VAL A 25 -40.70 -42.38 -24.28
C VAL A 25 -40.42 -41.61 -25.61
N GLU A 26 -40.89 -42.21 -26.71
CA GLU A 26 -40.81 -42.03 -28.18
C GLU A 26 -41.31 -40.74 -28.93
N ARG A 27 -41.03 -40.79 -30.26
CA ARG A 27 -41.67 -40.22 -31.49
C ARG A 27 -41.14 -38.86 -31.98
N GLY A 28 -40.84 -38.64 -33.27
CA GLY A 28 -40.90 -39.44 -34.50
C GLY A 28 -40.56 -38.55 -35.72
N ASP A 29 -40.04 -39.17 -36.79
CA ASP A 29 -39.44 -38.58 -38.00
C ASP A 29 -40.34 -37.69 -38.88
N ALA A 30 -39.72 -36.80 -39.68
CA ALA A 30 -40.05 -36.60 -41.11
C ALA A 30 -38.98 -35.79 -41.86
N ALA A 31 -38.70 -36.20 -43.10
CA ALA A 31 -37.74 -35.60 -44.04
C ALA A 31 -38.43 -35.04 -45.31
N ALA A 32 -37.84 -33.97 -45.85
CA ALA A 32 -37.56 -33.66 -47.27
C ALA A 32 -38.64 -33.19 -48.30
N LEU A 33 -38.21 -32.15 -49.06
CA LEU A 33 -38.37 -31.81 -50.51
C LEU A 33 -39.34 -30.70 -51.01
N GLN A 34 -38.72 -29.73 -51.74
CA GLN A 34 -39.07 -29.09 -53.04
C GLN A 34 -40.32 -28.19 -53.13
N ASP A 35 -40.46 -27.15 -53.97
CA ASP A 35 -39.62 -26.25 -54.81
C ASP A 35 -40.58 -25.12 -55.32
N ASP A 36 -40.06 -24.13 -56.06
CA ASP A 36 -40.73 -23.17 -56.99
C ASP A 36 -40.81 -21.66 -56.64
N LEU A 37 -39.99 -20.93 -57.43
CA LEU A 37 -39.90 -19.48 -57.78
C LEU A 37 -41.03 -19.08 -58.80
N PRO A 38 -41.09 -17.91 -59.52
CA PRO A 38 -40.06 -16.87 -59.79
C PRO A 38 -40.51 -15.38 -59.99
N LEU A 39 -39.53 -14.47 -60.19
CA LEU A 39 -39.33 -13.53 -61.33
C LEU A 39 -38.59 -12.21 -60.90
N GLU A 40 -37.33 -12.01 -61.31
CA GLU A 40 -36.80 -11.03 -62.35
C GLU A 40 -36.45 -9.63 -61.77
N ALA A 41 -35.40 -8.87 -62.11
CA ALA A 41 -34.24 -9.00 -63.01
C ALA A 41 -33.19 -7.90 -62.68
N ASP A 42 -31.92 -8.21 -63.03
CA ASP A 42 -30.77 -7.39 -63.50
C ASP A 42 -30.60 -5.88 -63.19
N GLU A 43 -29.38 -5.50 -62.77
CA GLU A 43 -28.34 -4.93 -63.66
C GLU A 43 -27.12 -4.42 -62.86
N ALA A 44 -25.92 -4.81 -63.29
CA ALA A 44 -24.65 -4.16 -62.97
C ALA A 44 -24.00 -3.72 -64.28
N SER A 45 -23.47 -2.49 -64.35
CA SER A 45 -22.52 -2.11 -65.40
C SER A 45 -21.50 -1.07 -64.93
N HIS A 46 -20.35 -1.14 -65.60
CA HIS A 46 -19.02 -0.65 -65.28
C HIS A 46 -18.70 0.71 -65.95
N MET A 47 -17.53 1.25 -65.54
CA MET A 47 -16.57 2.08 -66.30
C MET A 47 -16.80 3.60 -66.39
N GLU A 48 -15.83 4.36 -65.84
CA GLU A 48 -14.92 5.14 -66.69
C GLU A 48 -13.57 5.37 -66.01
N GLU A 49 -12.50 5.08 -66.75
CA GLU A 49 -11.09 5.36 -66.45
C GLU A 49 -10.77 6.82 -66.80
N ALA A 50 -9.86 7.44 -66.04
CA ALA A 50 -8.95 8.46 -66.59
C ALA A 50 -7.62 8.40 -65.84
N SER A 51 -6.62 7.90 -66.57
CA SER A 51 -5.21 7.90 -66.26
C SER A 51 -4.59 9.28 -66.45
N ASN A 52 -3.61 9.65 -65.61
CA ASN A 52 -2.41 10.31 -66.14
C ASN A 52 -1.18 10.11 -65.24
N ALA A 53 -0.08 9.81 -65.91
CA ALA A 53 1.19 9.34 -65.37
C ALA A 53 2.11 10.48 -64.90
N GLY A 54 3.03 10.15 -64.00
CA GLY A 54 4.18 10.99 -63.64
C GLY A 54 5.19 10.18 -62.84
N ARG A 55 6.25 9.76 -63.51
CA ARG A 55 7.39 8.96 -63.03
C ARG A 55 8.55 9.91 -62.78
N GLU A 56 9.27 9.75 -61.66
CA GLU A 56 10.65 10.24 -61.34
C GLU A 56 10.77 10.31 -59.80
N GLU A 57 11.86 10.03 -59.10
CA GLU A 57 13.15 9.40 -59.36
C GLU A 57 13.78 9.20 -57.96
N GLU A 58 14.67 8.22 -57.82
CA GLU A 58 15.44 7.97 -56.59
C GLU A 58 16.31 9.17 -56.20
N ARG A 59 16.32 9.52 -54.90
CA ARG A 59 17.51 10.09 -54.24
C ARG A 59 17.72 9.46 -52.88
N GLN A 60 18.73 8.59 -52.83
CA GLN A 60 19.46 8.22 -51.63
C GLN A 60 20.37 9.39 -51.22
N GLU A 61 20.13 9.94 -50.04
CA GLU A 61 21.13 10.53 -49.15
C GLU A 61 20.78 9.92 -47.77
N GLY A 62 21.60 9.12 -47.10
CA GLY A 62 23.05 9.16 -47.03
C GLY A 62 23.53 9.93 -45.79
N GLU A 63 22.87 9.83 -44.64
CA GLU A 63 23.44 10.27 -43.36
C GLU A 63 23.53 9.13 -42.34
N ILE A 64 24.77 8.66 -42.21
CA ILE A 64 25.29 7.86 -41.10
C ILE A 64 25.30 8.77 -39.87
N LEU A 65 24.50 8.47 -38.85
CA LEU A 65 24.69 9.00 -37.51
C LEU A 65 24.63 7.86 -36.50
N ALA A 66 25.75 7.76 -35.78
CA ALA A 66 26.16 6.70 -34.90
C ALA A 66 25.09 6.25 -33.91
N GLU A 67 25.00 4.93 -33.74
CA GLU A 67 24.49 4.30 -32.53
C GLU A 67 25.32 4.80 -31.33
N SER A 68 24.87 5.89 -30.70
CA SER A 68 25.29 6.19 -29.34
C SER A 68 24.62 5.18 -28.43
N GLN A 69 25.43 4.30 -27.84
CA GLN A 69 25.06 3.48 -26.68
C GLN A 69 24.56 4.41 -25.58
N GLY A 70 23.25 4.66 -25.56
CA GLY A 70 22.56 5.30 -24.45
C GLY A 70 22.30 4.24 -23.40
N GLU A 71 22.91 4.41 -22.23
CA GLU A 71 22.65 3.61 -21.04
C GLU A 71 21.15 3.30 -20.92
N GLU A 72 20.82 2.00 -20.90
CA GLU A 72 19.46 1.51 -20.65
C GLU A 72 18.98 2.08 -19.30
N ARG A 73 18.16 3.13 -19.37
CA ARG A 73 17.47 3.65 -18.19
C ARG A 73 16.46 2.60 -17.73
N GLY A 74 16.50 2.30 -16.43
CA GLY A 74 15.63 1.30 -15.83
C GLY A 74 14.13 1.55 -16.07
N PRO A 75 13.31 0.49 -15.96
CA PRO A 75 11.92 0.45 -16.45
C PRO A 75 10.93 1.45 -15.81
N TRP A 76 11.36 2.24 -14.82
CA TRP A 76 10.52 3.22 -14.11
C TRP A 76 10.91 4.68 -14.40
N ALA A 77 11.96 4.92 -15.19
CA ALA A 77 12.44 6.27 -15.50
C ALA A 77 11.39 7.15 -16.19
N HIS A 78 10.36 6.54 -16.80
CA HIS A 78 9.25 7.21 -17.46
C HIS A 78 8.07 7.54 -16.53
N MET A 79 8.03 7.05 -15.28
CA MET A 79 6.95 7.36 -14.33
C MET A 79 7.23 8.59 -13.48
N PHE A 80 8.48 9.02 -13.43
CA PHE A 80 8.90 10.11 -12.58
C PHE A 80 9.00 11.38 -13.41
N ARG A 81 8.17 12.38 -13.05
CA ARG A 81 8.21 13.72 -13.65
C ARG A 81 9.66 14.19 -13.68
N GLN A 82 10.23 14.33 -14.88
CA GLN A 82 11.52 14.98 -15.03
C GLN A 82 11.34 16.39 -14.46
N GLY A 83 12.14 16.74 -13.45
CA GLY A 83 12.24 18.11 -12.96
C GLY A 83 12.70 19.01 -14.10
N GLY A 84 11.75 19.54 -14.86
CA GLY A 84 11.99 20.34 -16.05
C GLY A 84 12.62 21.67 -15.67
N THR A 85 13.93 21.77 -15.89
CA THR A 85 14.59 23.07 -16.12
C THR A 85 14.50 23.52 -17.57
N ASP A 86 13.96 22.71 -18.48
CA ASP A 86 13.96 23.02 -19.92
C ASP A 86 12.56 23.07 -20.55
N ARG A 87 11.73 24.05 -20.16
CA ARG A 87 10.71 24.64 -21.04
C ARG A 87 10.44 26.10 -20.64
N ARG A 88 11.35 27.02 -20.97
CA ARG A 88 11.03 28.45 -21.10
C ARG A 88 11.49 28.98 -22.46
N ARG A 89 10.60 28.91 -23.45
CA ARG A 89 10.71 29.77 -24.65
C ARG A 89 10.21 31.18 -24.27
N GLY A 90 11.16 32.12 -24.27
CA GLY A 90 10.99 33.47 -24.78
C GLY A 90 10.05 34.42 -24.05
N PHE A 91 10.54 35.09 -23.01
CA PHE A 91 10.25 36.51 -22.80
C PHE A 91 11.53 37.20 -22.32
N ARG A 92 12.11 38.01 -23.22
CA ARG A 92 13.15 38.98 -22.89
C ARG A 92 12.49 40.10 -22.09
N ASN A 93 12.94 40.33 -20.86
CA ASN A 93 13.14 41.70 -20.39
C ASN A 93 14.23 41.75 -19.33
N SER A 94 15.14 42.69 -19.56
CA SER A 94 16.38 42.98 -18.88
C SER A 94 16.14 43.85 -17.65
N GLY A 95 16.83 43.56 -16.56
CA GLY A 95 16.87 44.38 -15.34
C GLY A 95 17.98 43.90 -14.41
N PRO A 96 18.85 44.78 -13.87
CA PRO A 96 20.20 44.43 -13.44
C PRO A 96 20.29 44.05 -11.96
N TYR A 97 21.46 43.53 -11.59
CA TYR A 97 21.95 43.16 -10.25
C TYR A 97 21.83 41.68 -9.86
N GLY A 98 23.00 41.03 -9.81
CA GLY A 98 23.25 39.85 -8.98
C GLY A 98 23.68 38.60 -9.75
N ARG A 99 24.96 38.50 -10.14
CA ARG A 99 25.60 37.18 -10.30
C ARG A 99 25.79 36.55 -8.91
N PRO A 100 25.60 35.24 -8.76
CA PRO A 100 26.42 34.48 -7.84
C PRO A 100 27.42 33.63 -8.62
N ARG A 101 28.69 33.77 -8.20
CA ARG A 101 29.78 32.86 -8.50
C ARG A 101 29.41 31.44 -8.07
N GLY A 102 29.95 30.46 -8.80
CA GLY A 102 29.85 29.06 -8.44
C GLY A 102 30.45 28.78 -7.07
N ASP A 103 29.80 27.88 -6.35
CA ASP A 103 30.45 26.95 -5.46
C ASP A 103 29.65 25.65 -5.47
N SER A 104 30.26 24.61 -6.00
CA SER A 104 29.79 23.23 -5.95
C SER A 104 29.94 22.73 -4.52
N GLY A 105 28.83 22.65 -3.79
CA GLY A 105 28.79 22.09 -2.45
C GLY A 105 27.44 21.44 -2.18
N PHE A 106 27.46 20.13 -1.93
CA PHE A 106 26.32 19.34 -1.48
C PHE A 106 25.77 19.92 -0.16
N HIS A 107 24.76 20.79 -0.25
CA HIS A 107 23.97 21.21 0.91
C HIS A 107 22.76 20.28 1.07
N ARG A 108 22.88 19.30 1.98
CA ARG A 108 21.70 18.74 2.65
C ARG A 108 20.96 19.89 3.32
N ARG A 109 19.80 20.29 2.79
CA ARG A 109 18.87 21.14 3.54
C ARG A 109 18.51 20.39 4.83
N ARG A 110 18.85 20.96 5.98
CA ARG A 110 18.16 20.60 7.24
C ARG A 110 16.70 20.98 7.04
N GLN A 111 15.84 19.99 6.80
CA GLN A 111 14.40 20.17 6.94
C GLN A 111 14.13 20.46 8.42
N ASP A 112 13.50 21.60 8.68
CA ASP A 112 13.07 21.95 10.03
C ASP A 112 11.95 20.99 10.43
N ALA A 113 11.75 20.73 11.72
CA ALA A 113 10.64 19.89 12.22
C ALA A 113 9.24 20.38 11.78
N ARG A 114 9.14 21.57 11.16
CA ARG A 114 7.93 22.15 10.56
C ARG A 114 7.54 21.50 9.23
N ASP A 115 8.48 20.84 8.56
CA ASP A 115 8.29 20.20 7.25
C ASP A 115 7.86 18.72 7.38
N LEU A 116 7.73 18.23 8.62
CA LEU A 116 7.27 16.88 8.91
C LEU A 116 5.76 16.88 9.23
N PRO A 117 5.02 15.80 8.88
CA PRO A 117 3.60 15.65 9.20
C PRO A 117 3.29 15.98 10.67
N PRO A 118 2.13 16.59 11.01
CA PRO A 118 1.85 17.08 12.37
C PRO A 118 2.06 16.05 13.50
N TRP A 119 1.73 14.78 13.25
CA TRP A 119 1.90 13.66 14.18
C TRP A 119 3.37 13.23 14.35
N SER A 120 4.22 13.52 13.37
CA SER A 120 5.65 13.24 13.43
C SER A 120 6.46 14.36 14.12
N GLN A 121 5.80 15.44 14.55
CA GLN A 121 6.44 16.51 15.32
C GLN A 121 6.48 16.15 16.81
N VAL A 122 7.65 16.22 17.45
CA VAL A 122 7.74 16.03 18.92
C VAL A 122 7.18 17.27 19.61
N ARG A 123 6.09 17.12 20.38
CA ARG A 123 5.59 18.18 21.28
C ARG A 123 6.64 18.45 22.37
N ARG A 124 7.54 19.39 22.14
CA ARG A 124 8.29 20.03 23.23
C ARG A 124 7.31 20.90 24.01
N SER A 125 7.04 20.52 25.26
CA SER A 125 6.22 21.30 26.19
C SER A 125 6.81 22.71 26.30
N ARG A 126 6.16 23.71 25.70
CA ARG A 126 6.59 25.11 25.74
C ARG A 126 6.21 25.72 27.08
N GLY A 127 7.09 25.58 28.07
CA GLY A 127 7.11 26.45 29.24
C GLY A 127 7.36 27.91 28.82
N ARG A 128 6.54 28.84 29.33
CA ARG A 128 6.64 30.27 29.04
C ARG A 128 7.92 30.87 29.65
N GLY A 129 8.73 31.45 28.78
CA GLY A 129 9.43 32.72 28.97
C GLY A 129 10.52 32.79 30.04
N PHE A 130 11.78 32.81 29.60
CA PHE A 130 12.78 33.76 30.10
C PHE A 130 13.85 33.93 29.01
N ARG A 131 14.06 35.16 28.52
CA ARG A 131 15.17 35.50 27.63
C ARG A 131 16.41 35.71 28.48
N GLY A 132 17.37 34.79 28.44
CA GLY A 132 18.67 34.99 29.07
C GLY A 132 19.38 33.70 29.44
N ASP A 133 19.82 32.93 28.45
CA ASP A 133 21.05 32.11 28.40
C ASP A 133 20.88 31.16 27.21
N ARG A 134 21.60 31.43 26.11
CA ARG A 134 21.48 30.63 24.89
C ARG A 134 22.42 29.42 24.85
N ASP A 135 23.23 29.23 25.89
CA ASP A 135 24.32 28.23 25.92
C ASP A 135 24.31 27.31 27.15
N ARG A 136 23.19 27.19 27.87
CA ARG A 136 23.05 26.22 28.97
C ARG A 136 21.92 25.21 28.69
N GLU A 137 22.37 23.98 28.48
CA GLU A 137 21.60 22.72 28.53
C GLU A 137 20.61 22.46 27.38
N GLU A 138 21.12 22.38 26.15
CA GLU A 138 20.64 21.28 25.30
C GLU A 138 21.16 19.99 25.93
N ALA A 139 20.33 19.34 26.77
CA ALA A 139 20.61 18.00 27.26
C ALA A 139 21.02 17.14 26.06
N SER A 140 22.30 16.76 26.01
CA SER A 140 22.86 16.05 24.86
C SER A 140 22.10 14.73 24.74
N LEU A 141 21.26 14.60 23.70
CA LEU A 141 20.46 13.40 23.47
C LEU A 141 21.36 12.16 23.58
N SER A 142 20.84 11.11 24.23
CA SER A 142 21.54 9.83 24.31
C SER A 142 21.87 9.30 22.91
N VAL A 143 22.89 8.45 22.80
CA VAL A 143 23.25 7.82 21.52
C VAL A 143 22.05 7.06 20.92
N LYS A 144 21.29 6.36 21.76
CA LYS A 144 20.05 5.67 21.39
C LYS A 144 19.00 6.63 20.84
N GLU A 145 18.77 7.78 21.49
CA GLU A 145 17.77 8.75 21.04
C GLU A 145 18.19 9.45 19.74
N LYS A 146 19.50 9.72 19.55
CA LYS A 146 20.02 10.22 18.27
C LYS A 146 19.82 9.21 17.14
N ARG A 147 20.10 7.92 17.40
CA ARG A 147 19.88 6.82 16.45
C ARG A 147 18.41 6.72 16.08
N TRP A 148 17.52 6.76 17.07
CA TRP A 148 16.07 6.78 16.89
C TRP A 148 15.60 7.96 16.02
N MET A 149 16.02 9.19 16.33
CA MET A 149 15.64 10.38 15.57
C MET A 149 16.10 10.31 14.11
N CYS A 150 17.29 9.74 13.87
CA CYS A 150 17.80 9.50 12.53
C CYS A 150 16.91 8.52 11.76
N LEU A 151 16.60 7.35 12.35
CA LEU A 151 15.70 6.37 11.75
C LEU A 151 14.32 6.95 11.47
N ARG A 152 13.73 7.62 12.45
CA ARG A 152 12.42 8.26 12.32
C ARG A 152 12.37 9.22 11.13
N THR A 153 13.40 10.05 10.99
CA THR A 153 13.51 10.98 9.87
C THR A 153 13.55 10.22 8.55
N LEU A 154 14.38 9.18 8.45
CA LEU A 154 14.50 8.38 7.23
C LEU A 154 13.19 7.68 6.84
N PHE A 155 12.45 7.13 7.81
CA PHE A 155 11.14 6.53 7.56
C PHE A 155 10.12 7.54 7.02
N VAL A 156 10.17 8.78 7.50
CA VAL A 156 9.23 9.82 7.06
C VAL A 156 9.63 10.41 5.71
N THR A 157 10.92 10.60 5.43
CA THR A 157 11.43 11.27 4.22
C THR A 157 11.78 10.31 3.08
N VAL A 158 11.70 8.99 3.28
CA VAL A 158 11.94 8.01 2.21
C VAL A 158 10.99 8.25 1.04
N GLY A 159 11.48 8.17 -0.18
CA GLY A 159 10.69 8.39 -1.38
C GLY A 159 10.54 9.84 -1.83
N ASP A 160 11.09 10.81 -1.09
CA ASP A 160 11.04 12.23 -1.48
C ASP A 160 11.93 12.51 -2.71
N GLU A 161 12.97 11.70 -2.94
CA GLU A 161 13.77 11.72 -4.17
C GLU A 161 13.34 10.58 -5.09
N MET A 162 12.43 10.89 -6.00
CA MET A 162 11.71 9.87 -6.77
C MET A 162 12.59 9.01 -7.67
N ALA A 163 13.73 9.55 -8.14
CA ALA A 163 14.65 8.83 -9.03
C ALA A 163 15.42 7.69 -8.35
N LEU A 164 15.45 7.63 -7.02
CA LEU A 164 16.30 6.71 -6.26
C LEU A 164 15.51 5.86 -5.25
N ILE A 165 14.19 5.70 -5.44
CA ILE A 165 13.33 5.01 -4.48
C ILE A 165 13.83 3.58 -4.17
N PRO A 166 14.22 2.74 -5.15
CA PRO A 166 14.75 1.41 -4.85
C PRO A 166 16.02 1.43 -3.98
N GLN A 167 16.96 2.34 -4.27
CA GLN A 167 18.19 2.48 -3.49
C GLN A 167 17.90 3.03 -2.08
N GLN A 168 16.96 3.97 -1.96
CA GLN A 168 16.50 4.51 -0.68
C GLN A 168 15.85 3.43 0.18
N ILE A 169 15.01 2.56 -0.39
CA ILE A 169 14.42 1.40 0.31
C ILE A 169 15.52 0.48 0.86
N GLN A 170 16.48 0.10 0.02
CA GLN A 170 17.58 -0.78 0.44
C GLN A 170 18.47 -0.13 1.51
N LYS A 171 18.70 1.18 1.43
CA LYS A 171 19.45 1.93 2.43
C LYS A 171 18.69 1.97 3.76
N LEU A 172 17.42 2.35 3.73
CA LEU A 172 16.55 2.39 4.91
C LEU A 172 16.49 1.02 5.60
N ALA A 173 16.29 -0.05 4.82
CA ALA A 173 16.23 -1.41 5.34
C ALA A 173 17.55 -1.83 6.02
N ARG A 174 18.70 -1.45 5.46
CA ARG A 174 20.02 -1.73 6.04
C ARG A 174 20.28 -0.91 7.31
N GLU A 175 20.01 0.39 7.29
CA GLU A 175 20.27 1.27 8.44
C GLU A 175 19.39 0.89 9.64
N ALA A 176 18.11 0.62 9.41
CA ALA A 176 17.20 0.15 10.45
C ALA A 176 17.57 -1.24 10.98
N GLU A 177 17.98 -2.18 10.11
CA GLU A 177 18.50 -3.46 10.56
C GLU A 177 19.71 -3.28 11.49
N THR A 178 20.70 -2.47 11.08
CA THR A 178 21.91 -2.27 11.89
C THR A 178 21.57 -1.69 13.25
N ALA A 179 20.58 -0.79 13.31
CA ALA A 179 20.11 -0.23 14.56
C ALA A 179 19.42 -1.25 15.47
N ILE A 180 18.56 -2.12 14.91
CA ILE A 180 17.90 -3.20 15.67
C ILE A 180 18.93 -4.17 16.24
N VAL A 181 19.90 -4.57 15.42
CA VAL A 181 20.93 -5.54 15.84
C VAL A 181 21.82 -4.95 16.93
N GLN A 182 22.26 -3.68 16.76
CA GLN A 182 23.04 -2.98 17.78
C GLN A 182 22.26 -2.84 19.09
N ASP A 183 20.96 -2.48 19.04
CA ASP A 183 20.15 -2.38 20.25
C ASP A 183 20.01 -3.73 20.97
N ARG A 184 19.84 -4.83 20.23
CA ARG A 184 19.82 -6.19 20.81
C ARG A 184 21.15 -6.59 21.46
N GLU A 185 22.27 -6.26 20.83
CA GLU A 185 23.60 -6.53 21.37
C GLU A 185 23.82 -5.71 22.65
N GLU A 186 23.50 -4.42 22.62
CA GLU A 186 23.55 -3.53 23.80
C GLU A 186 22.67 -4.05 24.96
N GLU A 187 21.46 -4.52 24.68
CA GLU A 187 20.58 -5.10 25.72
C GLU A 187 21.08 -6.46 26.24
N ARG A 188 21.70 -7.29 25.40
CA ARG A 188 22.35 -8.54 25.84
C ARG A 188 23.54 -8.26 26.74
N GLU A 189 24.42 -7.32 26.38
CA GLU A 189 25.56 -6.93 27.20
C GLU A 189 25.12 -6.36 28.55
N LYS A 190 24.07 -5.54 28.57
CA LYS A 190 23.47 -5.05 29.82
C LYS A 190 22.91 -6.20 30.67
N ALA A 191 22.23 -7.17 30.05
CA ALA A 191 21.67 -8.33 30.76
C ALA A 191 22.78 -9.23 31.32
N GLU A 192 23.83 -9.50 30.57
CA GLU A 192 25.00 -10.28 31.01
C GLU A 192 25.75 -9.56 32.14
N LYS A 193 25.93 -8.24 32.04
CA LYS A 193 26.54 -7.44 33.10
C LYS A 193 25.71 -7.49 34.38
N LYS A 194 24.39 -7.31 34.28
CA LYS A 194 23.47 -7.45 35.43
C LYS A 194 23.53 -8.85 36.05
N LEU A 195 23.63 -9.89 35.22
CA LEU A 195 23.76 -11.26 35.71
C LEU A 195 25.09 -11.46 36.44
N ARG A 196 26.21 -11.00 35.88
CA ARG A 196 27.54 -11.05 36.52
C ARG A 196 27.57 -10.27 37.83
N ASP A 197 26.96 -9.09 37.87
CA ASP A 197 26.88 -8.28 39.09
C ASP A 197 26.00 -8.97 40.16
N ARG A 198 24.95 -9.70 39.75
CA ARG A 198 24.11 -10.49 40.66
C ARG A 198 24.81 -11.74 41.18
N THR A 199 25.57 -12.44 40.34
CA THR A 199 26.39 -13.59 40.76
C THR A 199 27.47 -13.15 41.73
N ARG A 200 28.17 -12.04 41.46
CA ARG A 200 29.16 -11.49 42.39
C ARG A 200 28.57 -11.15 43.75
N ARG A 201 27.41 -10.48 43.79
CA ARG A 201 26.73 -10.18 45.06
C ARG A 201 26.27 -11.45 45.80
N GLY A 202 25.81 -12.46 45.08
CA GLY A 202 25.44 -13.75 45.67
C GLY A 202 26.64 -14.53 46.22
N ASP A 203 27.78 -14.47 45.53
CA ASP A 203 29.05 -15.06 45.99
C ASP A 203 29.58 -14.29 47.22
N ASP A 204 29.53 -12.96 47.21
CA ASP A 204 29.92 -12.11 48.36
C ASP A 204 29.03 -12.38 49.60
N GLU A 205 27.71 -12.60 49.42
CA GLU A 205 26.76 -12.94 50.49
C GLU A 205 26.96 -14.38 51.04
N LEU A 206 27.35 -15.32 50.18
CA LEU A 206 27.69 -16.69 50.58
C LEU A 206 29.04 -16.75 51.31
N GLU A 207 30.03 -15.96 50.86
CA GLU A 207 31.34 -15.85 51.49
C GLU A 207 31.24 -15.14 52.86
N SER A 208 30.40 -14.11 52.99
CA SER A 208 30.13 -13.48 54.29
C SER A 208 29.41 -14.42 55.26
N ARG A 209 28.47 -15.24 54.79
CA ARG A 209 27.78 -16.25 55.63
C ARG A 209 28.71 -17.39 56.03
N ALA A 210 29.58 -17.85 55.13
CA ALA A 210 30.57 -18.89 55.45
C ALA A 210 31.69 -18.38 56.38
N ALA A 211 31.95 -17.07 56.40
CA ALA A 211 32.83 -16.43 57.37
C ALA A 211 32.16 -16.35 58.77
N GLU A 212 30.87 -16.02 58.83
CA GLU A 212 30.08 -16.03 60.08
C GLU A 212 29.93 -17.45 60.65
N GLU A 213 29.73 -18.47 59.81
CA GLU A 213 29.62 -19.88 60.24
C GLU A 213 30.96 -20.49 60.72
N ASN A 214 32.11 -19.91 60.35
CA ASN A 214 33.43 -20.36 60.81
C ASN A 214 33.94 -19.62 62.07
N GLU A 215 33.32 -18.49 62.46
CA GLU A 215 33.59 -17.85 63.76
C GLU A 215 32.73 -18.42 64.90
N GLU A 216 31.69 -19.22 64.60
CA GLU A 216 30.83 -19.85 65.60
C GLU A 216 31.20 -21.32 65.86
N THR A 217 32.47 -21.57 66.21
CA THR A 217 32.90 -22.84 66.82
C THR A 217 33.73 -22.62 68.10
N ASP A 218 33.26 -21.73 68.99
CA ASP A 218 33.60 -21.84 70.42
C ASP A 218 32.57 -21.09 71.30
N ALA A 219 31.41 -21.70 71.55
CA ALA A 219 30.67 -21.60 72.80
C ALA A 219 29.34 -22.38 72.75
N THR A 220 29.14 -23.21 73.75
CA THR A 220 27.97 -24.04 74.03
C THR A 220 26.72 -23.28 74.49
N ASP A 221 25.56 -23.83 74.12
CA ASP A 221 24.25 -23.82 74.79
C ASP A 221 23.57 -22.47 75.10
N THR A 222 22.46 -22.20 74.41
CA THR A 222 21.10 -22.32 74.99
C THR A 222 20.01 -22.09 73.93
N ALA A 223 19.05 -23.01 73.88
CA ALA A 223 17.83 -22.89 73.11
C ALA A 223 16.85 -21.94 73.82
N GLU A 224 16.33 -20.92 73.12
CA GLU A 224 14.92 -20.55 73.20
C GLU A 224 14.46 -19.59 72.09
N LYS A 225 13.23 -19.82 71.66
CA LYS A 225 12.44 -19.16 70.61
C LYS A 225 12.55 -17.63 70.56
N LYS A 226 12.66 -17.10 69.34
CA LYS A 226 11.76 -16.03 68.87
C LYS A 226 11.64 -16.00 67.35
N ALA A 227 10.41 -16.27 66.91
CA ALA A 227 9.91 -15.94 65.59
C ALA A 227 9.70 -14.42 65.45
N GLU A 228 9.51 -13.99 64.21
CA GLU A 228 9.06 -12.67 63.75
C GLU A 228 10.16 -11.62 63.55
N THR A 229 10.68 -11.55 62.33
CA THR A 229 10.54 -10.39 61.43
C THR A 229 11.17 -10.74 60.09
N ALA A 230 10.42 -11.45 59.24
CA ALA A 230 10.67 -11.45 57.81
C ALA A 230 10.26 -10.06 57.31
N GLY A 231 11.21 -9.13 57.30
CA GLY A 231 11.06 -7.89 56.55
C GLY A 231 10.98 -8.27 55.07
N GLU A 232 9.78 -8.23 54.51
CA GLU A 232 9.59 -8.12 53.08
C GLU A 232 10.33 -6.86 52.61
N GLU A 233 11.52 -7.04 52.05
CA GLU A 233 12.15 -6.07 51.18
C GLU A 233 11.26 -5.95 49.94
N ILE A 234 10.30 -5.03 50.01
CA ILE A 234 9.61 -4.48 48.86
C ILE A 234 10.71 -3.88 47.98
N PRO A 235 10.93 -4.36 46.74
CA PRO A 235 11.84 -3.67 45.85
C PRO A 235 11.20 -2.33 45.54
N GLU A 236 11.80 -1.25 46.05
CA GLU A 236 11.50 0.11 45.64
C GLU A 236 11.51 0.15 44.11
N GLN A 237 10.31 0.25 43.53
CA GLN A 237 10.14 0.57 42.14
C GLN A 237 10.62 2.01 41.97
N SER A 238 11.93 2.16 41.73
CA SER A 238 12.43 3.38 41.13
C SER A 238 11.69 3.53 39.81
N GLU A 239 10.82 4.54 39.71
CA GLU A 239 10.25 5.07 38.47
C GLU A 239 11.39 5.64 37.60
N GLY A 240 12.35 4.80 37.21
CA GLY A 240 13.21 5.06 36.09
C GLY A 240 12.34 4.91 34.86
N GLN A 241 12.20 5.98 34.08
CA GLN A 241 11.63 5.97 32.74
C GLN A 241 12.06 4.68 32.05
N LYS A 242 11.11 3.74 31.88
CA LYS A 242 11.38 2.46 31.23
C LYS A 242 11.72 2.84 29.80
N GLU A 243 13.02 2.87 29.46
CA GLU A 243 13.48 3.18 28.11
C GLU A 243 12.69 2.25 27.16
N GLU A 244 11.81 2.84 26.36
CA GLU A 244 11.01 2.09 25.40
C GLU A 244 11.95 1.35 24.45
N ASN A 245 11.72 0.04 24.30
CA ASN A 245 12.49 -0.81 23.41
C ASN A 245 12.46 -0.23 21.98
N LEU A 246 13.63 -0.11 21.35
CA LEU A 246 13.76 0.49 20.01
C LEU A 246 12.95 -0.28 18.97
N GLU A 247 12.84 -1.61 19.11
CA GLU A 247 12.00 -2.42 18.24
C GLU A 247 10.52 -2.05 18.36
N ASP A 248 10.03 -1.82 19.58
CA ASP A 248 8.63 -1.48 19.82
C ASP A 248 8.31 -0.14 19.20
N ARG A 249 9.18 0.86 19.41
CA ARG A 249 9.07 2.18 18.78
C ARG A 249 9.08 2.07 17.25
N LEU A 250 9.95 1.23 16.70
CA LEU A 250 10.07 1.04 15.25
C LEU A 250 8.84 0.36 14.64
N VAL A 251 8.29 -0.64 15.34
CA VAL A 251 7.03 -1.31 14.95
C VAL A 251 5.90 -0.28 14.91
N GLU A 252 5.70 0.50 15.97
CA GLU A 252 4.68 1.55 16.00
C GLU A 252 4.89 2.58 14.89
N LEU A 253 6.12 3.07 14.72
CA LEU A 253 6.43 4.06 13.68
C LEU A 253 6.12 3.54 12.28
N LEU A 254 6.45 2.29 11.97
CA LEU A 254 6.20 1.72 10.65
C LEU A 254 4.70 1.58 10.41
N VAL A 255 3.94 1.12 11.41
CA VAL A 255 2.47 1.01 11.33
C VAL A 255 1.80 2.39 11.20
N ASP A 256 2.29 3.39 11.94
CA ASP A 256 1.84 4.78 11.80
C ASP A 256 2.12 5.30 10.38
N CYS A 257 3.33 5.06 9.86
CA CYS A 257 3.68 5.47 8.50
C CYS A 257 2.82 4.75 7.46
N ALA A 258 2.58 3.44 7.61
CA ALA A 258 1.76 2.66 6.70
C ALA A 258 0.28 3.10 6.69
N SER A 259 -0.24 3.58 7.82
CA SER A 259 -1.63 4.06 7.96
C SER A 259 -1.82 5.54 7.62
N GLN A 260 -0.74 6.33 7.55
CA GLN A 260 -0.84 7.80 7.41
C GLN A 260 -0.13 8.38 6.18
N LEU A 261 0.75 7.61 5.51
CA LEU A 261 1.54 8.06 4.35
C LEU A 261 1.15 7.25 3.09
N PRO A 262 0.07 7.62 2.38
CA PRO A 262 -0.55 6.80 1.35
C PRO A 262 0.36 6.43 0.18
N LEU A 263 1.22 7.36 -0.26
CA LEU A 263 2.15 7.12 -1.38
C LEU A 263 3.34 6.23 -1.01
N LYS A 264 3.59 6.02 0.30
CA LYS A 264 4.77 5.32 0.81
C LYS A 264 4.46 3.90 1.30
N VAL A 265 3.21 3.46 1.24
CA VAL A 265 2.78 2.11 1.67
C VAL A 265 3.62 1.00 1.01
N GLY A 266 3.81 1.06 -0.32
CA GLY A 266 4.62 0.08 -1.04
C GLY A 266 6.12 0.14 -0.73
N ILE A 267 6.64 1.29 -0.25
CA ILE A 267 8.02 1.43 0.20
C ILE A 267 8.20 0.64 1.50
N TYR A 268 7.29 0.85 2.46
CA TYR A 268 7.35 0.17 3.76
C TYR A 268 7.18 -1.34 3.60
N SER A 269 6.33 -1.81 2.69
CA SER A 269 6.18 -3.26 2.46
C SER A 269 7.49 -3.89 1.95
N CYS A 270 8.22 -3.20 1.08
CA CYS A 270 9.52 -3.67 0.58
C CYS A 270 10.58 -3.69 1.69
N VAL A 271 10.59 -2.68 2.58
CA VAL A 271 11.49 -2.67 3.74
C VAL A 271 11.23 -3.90 4.62
N VAL A 272 9.97 -4.18 4.95
CA VAL A 272 9.58 -5.36 5.74
C VAL A 272 9.93 -6.66 5.01
N GLY A 273 9.72 -6.74 3.70
CA GLY A 273 10.11 -7.90 2.88
C GLY A 273 11.61 -8.17 2.91
N LEU A 274 12.44 -7.13 2.82
CA LEU A 274 13.90 -7.25 2.93
C LEU A 274 14.33 -7.72 4.33
N TRP A 275 13.62 -7.31 5.39
CA TRP A 275 13.87 -7.80 6.74
C TRP A 275 13.41 -9.24 6.94
N PHE A 276 12.26 -9.63 6.38
CA PHE A 276 11.68 -10.96 6.56
C PHE A 276 12.58 -12.08 6.04
N LYS A 277 13.38 -11.81 5.01
CA LYS A 277 14.42 -12.74 4.51
C LYS A 277 15.50 -13.05 5.53
N LYS A 278 15.69 -12.19 6.54
CA LYS A 278 16.74 -12.33 7.55
C LYS A 278 16.15 -12.98 8.78
N SER A 279 16.61 -14.19 9.09
CA SER A 279 16.10 -15.00 10.22
C SER A 279 16.03 -14.21 11.52
N ARG A 280 17.04 -13.37 11.80
CA ARG A 280 17.11 -12.52 12.99
C ARG A 280 16.01 -11.46 13.09
N LEU A 281 15.46 -10.97 11.98
CA LEU A 281 14.44 -9.90 11.99
C LEU A 281 13.01 -10.42 11.81
N ARG A 282 12.81 -11.73 11.63
CA ARG A 282 11.48 -12.32 11.42
C ARG A 282 10.50 -12.02 12.54
N SER A 283 10.94 -12.12 13.81
CA SER A 283 10.09 -11.80 14.96
C SER A 283 9.56 -10.36 14.91
N VAL A 284 10.40 -9.40 14.50
CA VAL A 284 9.99 -7.99 14.31
C VAL A 284 8.97 -7.87 13.18
N CYS A 285 9.18 -8.57 12.07
CA CYS A 285 8.25 -8.57 10.94
C CYS A 285 6.89 -9.17 11.31
N THR A 286 6.86 -10.29 12.06
CA THR A 286 5.63 -10.88 12.56
C THR A 286 4.89 -9.91 13.48
N ARG A 287 5.60 -9.24 14.40
CA ARG A 287 5.02 -8.18 15.26
C ARG A 287 4.46 -7.02 14.45
N ILE A 288 5.11 -6.62 13.34
CA ILE A 288 4.59 -5.59 12.44
C ILE A 288 3.26 -6.03 11.82
N VAL A 289 3.16 -7.29 11.36
CA VAL A 289 1.92 -7.85 10.79
C VAL A 289 0.81 -7.86 11.83
N GLU A 290 1.08 -8.41 13.02
CA GLU A 290 0.12 -8.47 14.14
C GLU A 290 -0.34 -7.07 14.56
N ARG A 291 0.60 -6.13 14.73
CA ARG A 291 0.28 -4.77 15.15
C ARG A 291 -0.49 -4.00 14.08
N SER A 292 -0.15 -4.18 12.81
CA SER A 292 -0.90 -3.63 11.68
C SER A 292 -2.33 -4.15 11.66
N PHE A 293 -2.53 -5.44 11.93
CA PHE A 293 -3.86 -6.06 11.96
C PHE A 293 -4.71 -5.55 13.13
N GLN A 294 -4.14 -5.47 14.33
CA GLN A 294 -4.80 -4.84 15.48
C GLN A 294 -5.22 -3.40 15.18
N ARG A 295 -4.34 -2.63 14.52
CA ARG A 295 -4.62 -1.24 14.13
C ARG A 295 -5.71 -1.16 13.06
N PHE A 296 -5.76 -2.12 12.14
CA PHE A 296 -6.77 -2.24 11.09
C PHE A 296 -8.16 -2.47 11.69
N GLU A 297 -8.30 -3.45 12.59
CA GLU A 297 -9.58 -3.71 13.26
C GLU A 297 -10.02 -2.52 14.12
N ALA A 298 -9.09 -1.93 14.89
CA ALA A 298 -9.38 -0.73 15.68
C ALA A 298 -9.85 0.44 14.80
N ALA A 299 -9.20 0.65 13.65
CA ALA A 299 -9.59 1.69 12.71
C ALA A 299 -10.99 1.46 12.13
N ILE A 300 -11.38 0.20 11.84
CA ILE A 300 -12.75 -0.11 11.43
C ILE A 300 -13.74 0.19 12.55
N LYS A 301 -13.50 -0.28 13.79
CA LYS A 301 -14.39 -0.02 14.94
C LYS A 301 -14.57 1.47 15.23
N GLU A 302 -13.51 2.26 15.06
CA GLU A 302 -13.53 3.71 15.25
C GLU A 302 -14.13 4.48 14.05
N GLY A 303 -14.49 3.81 12.94
CA GLY A 303 -14.96 4.45 11.71
C GLY A 303 -13.87 5.22 10.95
N LYS A 304 -12.60 4.96 11.22
CA LYS A 304 -11.43 5.54 10.52
C LYS A 304 -11.12 4.77 9.25
N PHE A 305 -12.04 4.83 8.29
CA PHE A 305 -11.96 4.06 7.05
C PHE A 305 -10.73 4.36 6.19
N PHE A 306 -10.17 5.58 6.24
CA PHE A 306 -8.94 5.92 5.51
C PHE A 306 -7.71 5.17 6.04
N ASP A 307 -7.52 5.16 7.36
CA ASP A 307 -6.42 4.44 8.01
C ASP A 307 -6.56 2.93 7.73
N ALA A 308 -7.78 2.39 7.85
CA ALA A 308 -8.08 1.00 7.56
C ALA A 308 -7.84 0.64 6.07
N LYS A 309 -8.21 1.53 5.14
CA LYS A 309 -7.93 1.36 3.69
C LYS A 309 -6.43 1.29 3.42
N LEU A 310 -5.63 2.14 4.06
CA LEU A 310 -4.18 2.13 3.89
C LEU A 310 -3.52 0.90 4.50
N LEU A 311 -4.00 0.43 5.64
CA LEU A 311 -3.55 -0.83 6.24
C LEU A 311 -3.93 -2.05 5.40
N LEU A 312 -5.13 -2.09 4.81
CA LEU A 312 -5.50 -3.17 3.89
C LEU A 312 -4.62 -3.18 2.64
N ARG A 313 -4.31 -2.01 2.07
CA ARG A 313 -3.31 -1.88 0.99
C ARG A 313 -1.93 -2.31 1.42
N PHE A 314 -1.56 -2.06 2.68
CA PHE A 314 -0.29 -2.51 3.23
C PHE A 314 -0.23 -4.04 3.29
N PHE A 315 -1.31 -4.73 3.68
CA PHE A 315 -1.37 -6.21 3.63
C PHE A 315 -1.22 -6.76 2.20
N VAL A 316 -1.92 -6.16 1.23
CA VAL A 316 -1.75 -6.51 -0.20
C VAL A 316 -0.31 -6.31 -0.65
N ALA A 317 0.33 -5.21 -0.25
CA ALA A 317 1.72 -4.92 -0.58
C ALA A 317 2.71 -5.86 0.14
N LEU A 318 2.41 -6.29 1.37
CA LEU A 318 3.17 -7.29 2.12
C LEU A 318 3.08 -8.68 1.47
N ALA A 319 1.91 -9.05 0.93
CA ALA A 319 1.78 -10.25 0.10
C ALA A 319 2.64 -10.15 -1.17
N GLY A 320 2.61 -9.00 -1.85
CA GLY A 320 3.51 -8.69 -2.98
C GLY A 320 5.00 -8.72 -2.63
N SER A 321 5.34 -8.49 -1.35
CA SER A 321 6.71 -8.51 -0.83
C SER A 321 7.10 -9.84 -0.16
N PHE A 322 6.27 -10.88 -0.28
CA PHE A 322 6.47 -12.23 0.27
C PHE A 322 6.60 -12.28 1.81
N VAL A 323 5.91 -11.39 2.53
CA VAL A 323 5.86 -11.38 3.99
C VAL A 323 4.63 -12.12 4.51
N VAL A 324 3.49 -11.91 3.85
CA VAL A 324 2.18 -12.45 4.23
C VAL A 324 1.64 -13.35 3.11
N SER A 325 0.88 -14.40 3.44
CA SER A 325 0.20 -15.22 2.43
C SER A 325 -0.92 -14.43 1.76
N THR A 326 -0.99 -14.49 0.42
CA THR A 326 -2.06 -13.83 -0.34
C THR A 326 -3.44 -14.35 0.06
N GLU A 327 -3.53 -15.65 0.34
CA GLU A 327 -4.76 -16.33 0.80
C GLU A 327 -5.32 -15.67 2.07
N SER A 328 -4.50 -15.44 3.10
CA SER A 328 -4.98 -14.82 4.34
C SER A 328 -5.46 -13.37 4.15
N VAL A 329 -4.92 -12.65 3.15
CA VAL A 329 -5.41 -11.32 2.78
C VAL A 329 -6.82 -11.43 2.17
N PHE A 330 -7.05 -12.37 1.26
CA PHE A 330 -8.37 -12.60 0.67
C PHE A 330 -9.37 -13.14 1.69
N GLU A 331 -8.96 -14.03 2.60
CA GLU A 331 -9.80 -14.49 3.72
C GLU A 331 -10.26 -13.31 4.58
N THR A 332 -9.38 -12.37 4.88
CA THR A 332 -9.73 -11.14 5.62
C THR A 332 -10.74 -10.29 4.84
N MET A 333 -10.53 -10.10 3.53
CA MET A 333 -11.46 -9.36 2.67
C MET A 333 -12.85 -10.03 2.62
N MET A 334 -12.88 -11.35 2.43
CA MET A 334 -14.11 -12.13 2.36
C MET A 334 -14.85 -12.13 3.69
N ALA A 335 -14.15 -12.30 4.81
CA ALA A 335 -14.75 -12.24 6.14
C ALA A 335 -15.35 -10.85 6.42
N LEU A 336 -14.67 -9.77 6.06
CA LEU A 336 -15.21 -8.42 6.19
C LEU A 336 -16.46 -8.20 5.32
N LEU A 337 -16.46 -8.66 4.07
CA LEU A 337 -17.62 -8.57 3.18
C LEU A 337 -18.78 -9.44 3.66
N SER A 338 -18.51 -10.61 4.23
CA SER A 338 -19.53 -11.49 4.79
C SER A 338 -20.25 -10.82 5.96
N LEU A 339 -19.49 -10.17 6.86
CA LEU A 339 -20.08 -9.34 7.93
C LEU A 339 -20.92 -8.18 7.37
N CYS A 340 -20.51 -7.59 6.24
CA CYS A 340 -21.28 -6.53 5.58
C CYS A 340 -22.59 -7.05 4.97
N ALA A 341 -22.60 -8.27 4.43
CA ALA A 341 -23.79 -8.89 3.84
C ALA A 341 -24.90 -9.16 4.89
N GLU A 342 -24.52 -9.34 6.17
CA GLU A 342 -25.46 -9.49 7.28
C GLU A 342 -26.06 -8.16 7.77
N LEU A 343 -25.56 -7.02 7.29
CA LEU A 343 -26.03 -5.69 7.66
C LEU A 343 -27.02 -5.13 6.64
N PRO A 344 -27.98 -4.30 7.08
CA PRO A 344 -28.81 -3.55 6.15
C PRO A 344 -27.96 -2.54 5.36
N PRO A 345 -28.32 -2.24 4.09
CA PRO A 345 -27.64 -1.22 3.29
C PRO A 345 -27.58 0.14 3.99
N SER A 346 -26.37 0.63 4.24
CA SER A 346 -26.07 1.85 4.98
C SER A 346 -24.77 2.49 4.49
N SER A 347 -24.49 3.73 4.93
CA SER A 347 -23.18 4.35 4.63
C SER A 347 -22.01 3.55 5.20
N THR A 348 -22.20 2.79 6.28
CA THR A 348 -21.16 1.91 6.84
C THR A 348 -20.85 0.76 5.89
N THR A 349 -21.87 0.07 5.36
CA THR A 349 -21.66 -1.03 4.41
C THR A 349 -21.03 -0.54 3.11
N GLU A 350 -21.43 0.64 2.62
CA GLU A 350 -20.80 1.27 1.45
C GLU A 350 -19.31 1.60 1.69
N GLN A 351 -18.96 2.18 2.85
CA GLN A 351 -17.57 2.52 3.17
C GLN A 351 -16.69 1.28 3.29
N LEU A 352 -17.22 0.18 3.87
CA LEU A 352 -16.52 -1.10 3.97
C LEU A 352 -16.34 -1.77 2.60
N LEU A 353 -17.35 -1.68 1.73
CA LEU A 353 -17.25 -2.10 0.33
C LEU A 353 -16.15 -1.31 -0.41
N LEU A 354 -16.18 0.03 -0.31
CA LEU A 354 -15.18 0.90 -0.91
C LEU A 354 -13.77 0.55 -0.41
N LEU A 355 -13.60 0.43 0.91
CA LEU A 355 -12.33 0.07 1.54
C LEU A 355 -11.77 -1.24 0.98
N THR A 356 -12.62 -2.27 0.88
CA THR A 356 -12.21 -3.61 0.47
C THR A 356 -11.82 -3.63 -1.01
N LEU A 357 -12.70 -3.12 -1.87
CA LEU A 357 -12.47 -3.09 -3.31
C LEU A 357 -11.30 -2.17 -3.70
N ALA A 358 -11.09 -1.06 -2.98
CA ALA A 358 -10.03 -0.09 -3.26
C ALA A 358 -8.62 -0.62 -2.95
N ALA A 359 -8.50 -1.78 -2.33
CA ALA A 359 -7.22 -2.47 -2.14
C ALA A 359 -6.85 -3.36 -3.34
N LEU A 360 -7.82 -3.83 -4.14
CA LEU A 360 -7.59 -4.76 -5.25
C LEU A 360 -6.64 -4.22 -6.34
N PRO A 361 -6.68 -2.93 -6.74
CA PRO A 361 -5.73 -2.44 -7.73
C PRO A 361 -4.28 -2.43 -7.26
N TRP A 362 -4.00 -2.72 -5.99
CA TRP A 362 -2.64 -2.76 -5.45
C TRP A 362 -2.03 -4.17 -5.58
N LEU A 363 -2.83 -5.17 -5.98
CA LEU A 363 -2.34 -6.50 -6.35
C LEU A 363 -1.38 -6.41 -7.53
N SER A 364 -0.31 -7.18 -7.45
CA SER A 364 0.59 -7.38 -8.58
C SER A 364 -0.12 -8.15 -9.70
N SER A 365 0.16 -7.88 -10.99
CA SER A 365 -0.44 -8.65 -12.10
C SER A 365 -0.25 -10.16 -11.95
N ARG A 366 0.91 -10.60 -11.46
CA ARG A 366 1.18 -12.02 -11.16
C ARG A 366 0.30 -12.56 -10.04
N LEU A 367 0.06 -11.76 -8.99
CA LEU A 367 -0.79 -12.18 -7.87
C LEU A 367 -2.25 -12.27 -8.31
N TRP A 368 -2.70 -11.31 -9.11
CA TRP A 368 -4.02 -11.35 -9.73
C TRP A 368 -4.19 -12.59 -10.63
N GLU A 369 -3.22 -12.89 -11.50
CA GLU A 369 -3.25 -14.10 -12.35
C GLU A 369 -3.34 -15.39 -11.54
N THR A 370 -2.57 -15.49 -10.44
CA THR A 370 -2.53 -16.69 -9.59
C THR A 370 -3.82 -16.86 -8.77
N HIS A 371 -4.43 -15.73 -8.34
CA HIS A 371 -5.58 -15.72 -7.44
C HIS A 371 -6.82 -15.10 -8.09
N ARG A 372 -6.98 -15.30 -9.41
CA ARG A 372 -8.08 -14.70 -10.18
C ARG A 372 -9.45 -15.09 -9.61
N GLY A 373 -9.63 -16.37 -9.26
CA GLY A 373 -10.88 -16.85 -8.65
C GLY A 373 -11.21 -16.13 -7.33
N ALA A 374 -10.23 -15.89 -6.47
CA ALA A 374 -10.46 -15.15 -5.23
C ALA A 374 -10.87 -13.68 -5.47
N VAL A 375 -10.32 -13.05 -6.52
CA VAL A 375 -10.74 -11.70 -6.93
C VAL A 375 -12.18 -11.70 -7.45
N GLU A 376 -12.54 -12.70 -8.26
CA GLU A 376 -13.91 -12.89 -8.77
C GLU A 376 -14.91 -13.13 -7.63
N GLU A 377 -14.54 -13.92 -6.62
CA GLU A 377 -15.37 -14.15 -5.42
C GLU A 377 -15.61 -12.85 -4.62
N VAL A 378 -14.56 -12.07 -4.38
CA VAL A 378 -14.65 -10.76 -3.71
C VAL A 378 -15.59 -9.82 -4.49
N LEU A 379 -15.44 -9.77 -5.81
CA LEU A 379 -16.29 -8.96 -6.68
C LEU A 379 -17.75 -9.43 -6.66
N ALA A 380 -17.99 -10.73 -6.78
CA ALA A 380 -19.33 -11.31 -6.76
C ALA A 380 -20.06 -11.02 -5.43
N LEU A 381 -19.39 -11.19 -4.29
CA LEU A 381 -19.96 -10.88 -3.00
C LEU A 381 -20.23 -9.37 -2.85
N SER A 382 -19.34 -8.51 -3.34
CA SER A 382 -19.53 -7.06 -3.31
C SER A 382 -20.75 -6.59 -4.10
N GLN A 383 -21.06 -7.25 -5.23
CA GLN A 383 -22.23 -6.96 -6.05
C GLN A 383 -23.54 -7.34 -5.33
N GLN A 384 -23.55 -8.43 -4.58
CA GLN A 384 -24.71 -8.84 -3.78
C GLN A 384 -25.04 -7.82 -2.68
N ILE A 385 -24.01 -7.25 -2.05
CA ILE A 385 -24.16 -6.24 -0.98
C ILE A 385 -24.58 -4.88 -1.55
N SER A 386 -24.16 -4.54 -2.78
CA SER A 386 -24.41 -3.23 -3.41
C SER A 386 -25.85 -3.01 -3.92
N SER A 387 -26.76 -3.97 -3.71
CA SER A 387 -28.16 -3.95 -4.18
C SER A 387 -29.10 -3.13 -3.27
N PRO A 388 -30.15 -2.51 -3.83
CA PRO A 388 -30.28 -1.05 -3.94
C PRO A 388 -30.08 -0.31 -2.61
N ALA A 389 -29.38 0.83 -2.70
CA ALA A 389 -29.20 1.76 -1.60
C ALA A 389 -30.54 2.05 -0.90
N SER A 390 -30.54 2.00 0.43
CA SER A 390 -31.74 2.31 1.21
C SER A 390 -32.28 3.70 0.85
N ALA A 391 -33.59 3.92 0.98
CA ALA A 391 -34.19 5.21 0.69
C ALA A 391 -33.49 6.36 1.46
N GLU A 392 -33.04 6.08 2.68
CA GLU A 392 -32.24 7.01 3.49
C GLU A 392 -30.86 7.30 2.86
N ALA A 393 -30.14 6.27 2.41
CA ALA A 393 -28.85 6.45 1.74
C ALA A 393 -28.99 7.25 0.43
N LEU A 394 -30.04 7.00 -0.35
CA LEU A 394 -30.34 7.77 -1.57
C LEU A 394 -30.65 9.23 -1.25
N LEU A 395 -31.46 9.49 -0.21
CA LEU A 395 -31.79 10.85 0.23
C LEU A 395 -30.55 11.60 0.76
N LEU A 396 -29.73 10.95 1.57
CA LEU A 396 -28.47 11.51 2.06
C LEU A 396 -27.51 11.81 0.92
N ARG A 397 -27.40 10.89 -0.05
CA ARG A 397 -26.58 11.09 -1.25
C ARG A 397 -27.06 12.28 -2.06
N GLN A 398 -28.38 12.41 -2.28
CA GLN A 398 -28.96 13.56 -2.97
C GLN A 398 -28.73 14.87 -2.21
N ALA A 399 -28.82 14.84 -0.87
CA ALA A 399 -28.54 15.99 -0.01
C ALA A 399 -27.06 16.44 -0.05
N CYS A 400 -26.15 15.50 -0.32
CA CYS A 400 -24.71 15.72 -0.42
C CYS A 400 -24.24 16.05 -1.85
N LEU A 401 -25.14 16.12 -2.85
CA LEU A 401 -24.74 16.51 -4.19
C LEU A 401 -24.26 17.97 -4.23
N PRO A 402 -23.13 18.26 -4.91
CA PRO A 402 -22.61 19.62 -5.01
C PRO A 402 -23.51 20.53 -5.86
N VAL A 403 -24.33 19.93 -6.72
CA VAL A 403 -25.29 20.63 -7.60
C VAL A 403 -26.68 20.03 -7.37
N ARG A 404 -27.69 20.88 -7.21
CA ARG A 404 -29.10 20.48 -7.14
C ARG A 404 -29.71 20.61 -8.52
N ASP A 405 -30.28 19.52 -9.06
CA ASP A 405 -31.19 19.64 -10.20
C ASP A 405 -32.48 20.33 -9.75
N ALA A 406 -32.99 21.25 -10.56
CA ALA A 406 -34.27 21.89 -10.30
C ALA A 406 -35.39 20.85 -10.46
N PRO A 407 -36.35 20.73 -9.51
CA PRO A 407 -37.31 19.63 -9.53
C PRO A 407 -38.40 19.71 -10.62
N PHE A 408 -38.36 20.68 -11.54
CA PHE A 408 -39.39 20.81 -12.57
C PHE A 408 -38.82 21.39 -13.87
N GLY A 409 -38.50 20.49 -14.79
CA GLY A 409 -38.26 20.76 -16.19
C GLY A 409 -38.62 19.51 -16.97
N THR A 410 -39.88 19.46 -17.43
CA THR A 410 -40.30 18.53 -18.48
C THR A 410 -39.43 18.81 -19.69
N ASP A 411 -38.47 17.93 -19.98
CA ASP A 411 -38.09 17.47 -21.32
C ASP A 411 -36.79 16.65 -21.26
N GLY A 412 -36.91 15.36 -21.56
CA GLY A 412 -35.80 14.50 -22.02
C GLY A 412 -34.90 13.89 -20.94
N GLU A 413 -34.91 12.55 -20.88
CA GLU A 413 -34.07 11.70 -20.01
C GLU A 413 -32.54 11.81 -20.25
N ASP A 414 -32.06 12.69 -21.14
CA ASP A 414 -30.68 12.67 -21.63
C ASP A 414 -29.79 13.87 -21.24
N ASN A 415 -30.30 14.92 -20.57
CA ASN A 415 -29.53 16.16 -20.29
C ASN A 415 -29.58 16.63 -18.83
N SER A 416 -29.65 15.72 -17.86
CA SER A 416 -29.44 16.10 -16.47
C SER A 416 -27.99 16.54 -16.26
N ILE A 417 -27.78 17.72 -15.68
CA ILE A 417 -26.44 18.21 -15.28
C ILE A 417 -25.76 17.19 -14.36
N VAL A 418 -26.53 16.46 -13.56
CA VAL A 418 -26.07 15.37 -12.68
C VAL A 418 -25.52 14.19 -13.50
N ALA A 419 -26.14 13.87 -14.64
CA ALA A 419 -25.66 12.84 -15.55
C ALA A 419 -24.36 13.27 -16.25
N SER A 420 -24.33 14.48 -16.84
CA SER A 420 -23.15 15.03 -17.53
C SER A 420 -21.95 15.21 -16.60
N LEU A 421 -22.18 15.53 -15.32
CA LEU A 421 -21.14 15.66 -14.29
C LEU A 421 -20.79 14.32 -13.62
N GLY A 422 -21.34 13.19 -14.06
CA GLY A 422 -21.06 11.87 -13.47
C GLY A 422 -21.57 11.67 -12.03
N LEU A 423 -22.31 12.63 -11.48
CA LEU A 423 -22.79 12.64 -10.10
C LEU A 423 -23.86 11.56 -9.82
N HIS A 424 -24.46 11.02 -10.88
CA HIS A 424 -25.40 9.91 -10.82
C HIS A 424 -24.75 8.58 -10.40
N LYS A 425 -23.42 8.43 -10.50
CA LYS A 425 -22.71 7.21 -10.10
C LYS A 425 -22.10 7.31 -8.71
N SER A 426 -22.22 6.24 -7.91
CA SER A 426 -21.52 6.18 -6.62
C SER A 426 -20.03 5.94 -6.84
N ARG A 427 -19.20 6.31 -5.86
CA ARG A 427 -17.76 6.03 -5.92
C ARG A 427 -17.47 4.52 -5.99
N VAL A 428 -18.31 3.70 -5.36
CA VAL A 428 -18.24 2.23 -5.42
C VAL A 428 -18.56 1.73 -6.83
N GLU A 429 -19.62 2.23 -7.47
CA GLU A 429 -19.95 1.88 -8.87
C GLU A 429 -18.80 2.23 -9.81
N THR A 430 -18.25 3.45 -9.71
CA THR A 430 -17.11 3.86 -10.55
C THR A 430 -15.85 3.02 -10.27
N LEU A 431 -15.69 2.47 -9.06
CA LEU A 431 -14.60 1.55 -8.74
C LEU A 431 -14.82 0.19 -9.38
N VAL A 432 -16.03 -0.35 -9.31
CA VAL A 432 -16.37 -1.63 -9.96
C VAL A 432 -16.15 -1.53 -11.48
N GLU A 433 -16.58 -0.42 -12.10
CA GLU A 433 -16.30 -0.14 -13.51
C GLU A 433 -14.79 -0.10 -13.78
N ALA A 434 -14.02 0.64 -12.96
CA ALA A 434 -12.57 0.71 -13.07
C ALA A 434 -11.90 -0.67 -12.95
N LEU A 435 -12.35 -1.52 -12.02
CA LEU A 435 -11.85 -2.89 -11.86
C LEU A 435 -12.15 -3.76 -13.09
N GLY A 436 -13.32 -3.61 -13.70
CA GLY A 436 -13.64 -4.25 -14.98
C GLY A 436 -12.68 -3.84 -16.11
N PHE A 437 -12.33 -2.56 -16.19
CA PHE A 437 -11.30 -2.10 -17.13
C PHE A 437 -9.90 -2.65 -16.79
N MET A 438 -9.56 -2.80 -15.50
CA MET A 438 -8.29 -3.41 -15.09
C MET A 438 -8.18 -4.85 -15.53
N GLU A 439 -9.27 -5.62 -15.44
CA GLU A 439 -9.31 -7.00 -15.90
C GLU A 439 -8.98 -7.10 -17.40
N GLN A 440 -9.57 -6.21 -18.22
CA GLN A 440 -9.32 -6.14 -19.66
C GLN A 440 -7.85 -5.85 -20.00
N VAL A 441 -7.15 -5.07 -19.16
CA VAL A 441 -5.72 -4.73 -19.36
C VAL A 441 -4.76 -5.61 -18.55
N GLN A 442 -5.20 -6.78 -18.09
CA GLN A 442 -4.39 -7.74 -17.33
C GLN A 442 -3.78 -7.14 -16.03
N TRP A 443 -4.58 -6.36 -15.31
CA TRP A 443 -4.23 -5.73 -14.02
C TRP A 443 -3.03 -4.77 -14.07
N LYS A 444 -2.65 -4.31 -15.27
CA LYS A 444 -1.61 -3.29 -15.49
C LYS A 444 -2.19 -1.91 -15.18
N SER A 445 -1.40 -1.07 -14.52
CA SER A 445 -1.77 0.30 -14.17
C SER A 445 -0.52 1.16 -14.08
N LYS A 446 -0.61 2.39 -14.57
CA LYS A 446 0.46 3.40 -14.44
C LYS A 446 0.34 4.21 -13.15
N ALA A 447 -0.82 4.20 -12.51
CA ALA A 447 -1.10 4.97 -11.30
C ALA A 447 -0.83 4.21 -9.97
N THR A 448 -0.42 2.94 -10.03
CA THR A 448 -0.14 2.12 -8.83
C THR A 448 1.35 2.02 -8.51
N PHE A 449 1.75 2.36 -7.28
CA PHE A 449 3.15 2.36 -6.85
C PHE A 449 3.56 1.01 -6.21
N ARG A 450 3.69 -0.02 -7.06
CA ARG A 450 3.99 -1.40 -6.66
C ARG A 450 5.50 -1.69 -6.67
N PHE A 451 6.26 -1.05 -5.78
CA PHE A 451 7.74 -1.15 -5.76
C PHE A 451 8.28 -2.58 -5.65
N PHE A 452 7.52 -3.48 -5.05
CA PHE A 452 7.87 -4.90 -4.94
C PHE A 452 7.89 -5.63 -6.29
N GLN A 453 7.34 -5.06 -7.37
CA GLN A 453 7.45 -5.58 -8.75
C GLN A 453 8.66 -5.02 -9.50
N SER A 454 9.41 -4.07 -8.92
CA SER A 454 10.54 -3.43 -9.62
C SER A 454 11.66 -4.43 -9.92
N ALA A 455 12.35 -4.25 -11.05
CA ALA A 455 13.50 -5.07 -11.43
C ALA A 455 14.61 -5.06 -10.36
N ASP A 456 14.77 -3.94 -9.65
CA ASP A 456 15.81 -3.77 -8.62
C ASP A 456 15.46 -4.44 -7.28
N LEU A 457 14.17 -4.50 -6.91
CA LEU A 457 13.73 -5.02 -5.60
C LEU A 457 13.15 -6.42 -5.70
N PHE A 458 12.44 -6.76 -6.77
CA PHE A 458 11.77 -8.06 -6.90
C PHE A 458 12.74 -9.25 -6.71
N PRO A 459 13.94 -9.29 -7.32
CA PRO A 459 14.90 -10.36 -7.08
C PRO A 459 15.42 -10.40 -5.64
N LEU A 460 15.51 -9.24 -4.99
CA LEU A 460 15.92 -9.13 -3.60
C LEU A 460 14.84 -9.58 -2.63
N LEU A 461 13.57 -9.46 -3.00
CA LEU A 461 12.41 -9.85 -2.18
C LEU A 461 12.03 -11.31 -2.38
N LYS A 462 12.08 -11.83 -3.61
CA LYS A 462 11.67 -13.19 -3.93
C LYS A 462 12.45 -14.20 -3.06
N PRO A 463 11.77 -15.11 -2.34
CA PRO A 463 12.43 -16.21 -1.65
C PRO A 463 12.94 -17.24 -2.66
N SER A 464 14.06 -17.89 -2.35
CA SER A 464 14.44 -19.11 -3.08
C SER A 464 13.48 -20.24 -2.71
N GLU A 465 13.28 -21.22 -3.59
CA GLU A 465 12.38 -22.36 -3.34
C GLU A 465 12.74 -23.10 -2.04
N ALA A 466 14.03 -23.32 -1.80
CA ALA A 466 14.52 -23.91 -0.56
C ALA A 466 14.25 -23.05 0.69
N ALA A 467 14.27 -21.72 0.56
CA ALA A 467 13.94 -20.82 1.67
C ALA A 467 12.43 -20.78 1.92
N ALA A 468 11.61 -20.77 0.87
CA ALA A 468 10.15 -20.79 0.99
C ALA A 468 9.64 -22.05 1.72
N ALA A 469 10.23 -23.21 1.43
CA ALA A 469 9.87 -24.47 2.09
C ALA A 469 10.27 -24.52 3.57
N ARG A 470 11.43 -23.96 3.93
CA ARG A 470 11.93 -23.96 5.32
C ARG A 470 11.24 -22.94 6.20
N PHE A 471 10.71 -21.90 5.59
CA PHE A 471 10.34 -20.70 6.29
C PHE A 471 9.09 -20.08 5.66
N PRO A 472 7.90 -20.54 6.07
CA PRO A 472 6.65 -20.05 5.50
C PRO A 472 6.47 -18.55 5.74
N VAL A 473 5.68 -17.94 4.86
CA VAL A 473 5.17 -16.57 5.03
C VAL A 473 4.25 -16.49 6.25
N CYS A 474 4.04 -15.30 6.79
CA CYS A 474 3.07 -15.08 7.86
C CYS A 474 1.64 -15.23 7.31
N SER A 475 0.71 -15.67 8.14
CA SER A 475 -0.72 -15.51 7.88
C SER A 475 -1.23 -14.28 8.65
N LEU A 476 -2.19 -13.55 8.09
CA LEU A 476 -2.92 -12.57 8.87
C LEU A 476 -3.69 -13.25 10.00
N PRO A 477 -3.85 -12.60 11.17
CA PRO A 477 -4.78 -13.04 12.19
C PRO A 477 -6.22 -13.11 11.64
N ALA A 478 -7.06 -13.95 12.24
CA ALA A 478 -8.48 -13.97 11.90
C ALA A 478 -9.18 -12.70 12.39
N LEU A 479 -10.16 -12.21 11.62
CA LEU A 479 -11.01 -11.09 12.04
C LEU A 479 -11.78 -11.45 13.33
N THR A 480 -11.71 -10.55 14.30
CA THR A 480 -12.43 -10.60 15.57
C THR A 480 -13.64 -9.65 15.59
N LEU A 481 -13.80 -8.83 14.55
CA LEU A 481 -14.95 -7.97 14.34
C LEU A 481 -16.26 -8.76 14.33
N THR A 482 -17.27 -8.23 15.01
CA THR A 482 -18.63 -8.76 15.01
C THR A 482 -19.58 -7.85 14.25
N VAL A 483 -20.74 -8.37 13.83
CA VAL A 483 -21.79 -7.55 13.22
C VAL A 483 -22.23 -6.42 14.15
N GLU A 484 -22.21 -6.64 15.47
CA GLU A 484 -22.56 -5.62 16.46
C GLU A 484 -21.55 -4.49 16.53
N ASP A 485 -20.23 -4.80 16.42
CA ASP A 485 -19.20 -3.77 16.29
C ASP A 485 -19.50 -2.87 15.08
N LEU A 486 -19.90 -3.47 13.95
CA LEU A 486 -20.18 -2.73 12.72
C LEU A 486 -21.45 -1.88 12.80
N ARG A 487 -22.50 -2.35 13.51
CA ARG A 487 -23.74 -1.59 13.72
C ARG A 487 -23.53 -0.30 14.51
N GLN A 488 -22.52 -0.29 15.39
CA GLN A 488 -22.21 0.88 16.21
C GLN A 488 -21.48 1.99 15.44
N ILE A 489 -20.96 1.67 14.24
CA ILE A 489 -20.23 2.62 13.42
C ILE A 489 -21.20 3.62 12.80
N ARG A 490 -20.95 4.91 13.03
CA ARG A 490 -21.66 6.02 12.37
C ARG A 490 -20.82 6.56 11.23
N ALA A 491 -20.94 5.93 10.07
CA ALA A 491 -20.25 6.36 8.86
C ALA A 491 -20.97 7.53 8.17
N LEU A 492 -20.18 8.42 7.56
CA LEU A 492 -20.70 9.43 6.64
C LEU A 492 -20.90 8.82 5.25
N PRO A 493 -21.89 9.29 4.46
CA PRO A 493 -22.07 8.90 3.08
C PRO A 493 -20.79 9.13 2.25
N ILE A 494 -20.54 8.25 1.29
CA ILE A 494 -19.40 8.40 0.39
C ILE A 494 -19.67 9.58 -0.56
N SER A 495 -18.66 10.42 -0.76
CA SER A 495 -18.72 11.51 -1.73
C SER A 495 -18.93 10.98 -3.15
N SER A 496 -19.86 11.59 -3.89
CA SER A 496 -20.01 11.34 -5.33
C SER A 496 -18.85 12.00 -6.08
N GLY A 497 -18.30 11.32 -7.09
CA GLY A 497 -17.24 11.88 -7.92
C GLY A 497 -17.80 12.93 -8.87
N LEU A 498 -17.29 14.16 -8.80
CA LEU A 498 -17.59 15.19 -9.78
C LEU A 498 -16.73 14.97 -11.02
N ARG A 499 -17.34 14.82 -12.19
CA ARG A 499 -16.66 14.78 -13.48
C ARG A 499 -16.87 16.09 -14.20
N LEU A 500 -15.81 16.89 -14.35
CA LEU A 500 -15.92 18.06 -15.20
C LEU A 500 -15.92 17.58 -16.67
N PRO A 501 -16.80 18.12 -17.54
CA PRO A 501 -16.79 17.79 -18.96
C PRO A 501 -15.54 18.40 -19.58
N VAL A 502 -14.52 17.56 -19.72
CA VAL A 502 -13.20 18.01 -20.14
C VAL A 502 -13.05 17.74 -21.64
N SER A 503 -13.32 18.75 -22.48
CA SER A 503 -12.82 18.79 -23.86
C SER A 503 -11.40 19.37 -23.85
N ILE A 504 -10.39 18.57 -23.48
CA ILE A 504 -9.01 19.03 -23.66
C ILE A 504 -8.62 18.83 -25.11
N GLU A 505 -8.63 19.91 -25.89
CA GLU A 505 -8.13 19.97 -27.28
C GLU A 505 -6.66 19.53 -27.44
N LYS A 506 -5.95 19.24 -26.34
CA LYS A 506 -4.48 19.03 -26.28
C LYS A 506 -4.05 17.70 -25.66
N VAL A 507 -4.96 16.77 -25.40
CA VAL A 507 -4.62 15.44 -24.86
C VAL A 507 -4.86 14.41 -25.94
N ASP A 508 -3.78 13.93 -26.54
CA ASP A 508 -3.85 12.93 -27.60
C ASP A 508 -4.34 11.57 -27.09
N VAL A 509 -4.06 11.25 -25.81
CA VAL A 509 -4.45 9.98 -25.17
C VAL A 509 -5.08 10.25 -23.80
N PRO A 510 -6.38 9.97 -23.60
CA PRO A 510 -7.01 10.12 -22.29
C PRO A 510 -6.46 9.08 -21.30
N LEU A 511 -6.39 9.47 -20.03
CA LEU A 511 -6.05 8.57 -18.94
C LEU A 511 -7.11 7.46 -18.88
N SER A 512 -6.65 6.21 -18.73
CA SER A 512 -7.58 5.08 -18.65
C SER A 512 -8.54 5.24 -17.46
N PRO A 513 -9.77 4.70 -17.52
CA PRO A 513 -10.74 4.85 -16.44
C PRO A 513 -10.21 4.37 -15.08
N HIS A 514 -9.42 3.29 -15.07
CA HIS A 514 -8.83 2.76 -13.85
C HIS A 514 -7.67 3.60 -13.32
N ASP A 515 -6.75 4.06 -14.18
CA ASP A 515 -5.64 4.92 -13.74
C ASP A 515 -6.18 6.25 -13.23
N ARG A 516 -7.25 6.77 -13.85
CA ARG A 516 -7.96 7.95 -13.36
C ARG A 516 -8.57 7.72 -11.98
N TRP A 517 -9.31 6.63 -11.80
CA TRP A 517 -9.91 6.30 -10.49
C TRP A 517 -8.85 6.19 -9.39
N ILE A 518 -7.72 5.55 -9.69
CA ILE A 518 -6.60 5.36 -8.75
C ILE A 518 -5.91 6.69 -8.43
N LEU A 519 -5.70 7.54 -9.44
CA LEU A 519 -5.12 8.87 -9.26
C LEU A 519 -5.98 9.74 -8.33
N GLU A 520 -7.28 9.76 -8.53
CA GLU A 520 -8.21 10.46 -7.63
C GLU A 520 -8.16 9.91 -6.22
N ASP A 521 -8.10 8.58 -6.07
CA ASP A 521 -8.03 7.98 -4.75
C ASP A 521 -6.75 8.38 -4.01
N HIS A 522 -5.62 8.52 -4.72
CA HIS A 522 -4.41 9.11 -4.14
C HIS A 522 -4.65 10.53 -3.66
N PHE A 523 -5.26 11.39 -4.49
CA PHE A 523 -5.54 12.78 -4.11
C PHE A 523 -6.48 12.90 -2.92
N LEU A 524 -7.60 12.16 -2.93
CA LEU A 524 -8.56 12.16 -1.82
C LEU A 524 -7.93 11.66 -0.52
N THR A 525 -7.07 10.64 -0.61
CA THR A 525 -6.37 10.12 0.57
C THR A 525 -5.32 11.11 1.08
N LEU A 526 -4.60 11.78 0.19
CA LEU A 526 -3.63 12.83 0.56
C LEU A 526 -4.31 14.06 1.18
N LEU A 527 -5.43 14.50 0.62
CA LEU A 527 -6.25 15.57 1.17
C LEU A 527 -6.69 15.22 2.59
N TYR A 528 -7.13 13.99 2.82
CA TYR A 528 -7.49 13.52 4.16
C TYR A 528 -6.28 13.50 5.12
N SER A 529 -5.17 12.89 4.71
CA SER A 529 -3.97 12.74 5.55
C SER A 529 -3.30 14.07 5.91
N PHE A 530 -3.39 15.09 5.04
CA PHE A 530 -2.70 16.38 5.21
C PHE A 530 -3.64 17.57 5.35
N ARG A 531 -4.93 17.36 5.60
CA ARG A 531 -5.95 18.43 5.71
C ARG A 531 -5.58 19.57 6.68
N ASP A 532 -4.84 19.26 7.73
CA ASP A 532 -4.45 20.21 8.77
C ASP A 532 -3.22 21.07 8.38
N ASN A 533 -2.52 20.72 7.29
CA ASN A 533 -1.36 21.47 6.80
C ASN A 533 -1.41 21.62 5.27
N VAL A 534 -1.96 22.74 4.83
CA VAL A 534 -2.14 23.09 3.41
C VAL A 534 -0.82 23.04 2.62
N THR A 535 0.31 23.45 3.22
CA THR A 535 1.59 23.49 2.52
C THR A 535 2.09 22.08 2.23
N LEU A 536 2.11 21.21 3.25
CA LEU A 536 2.49 19.81 3.07
C LEU A 536 1.50 19.05 2.18
N CYS A 537 0.21 19.37 2.27
CA CYS A 537 -0.81 18.78 1.42
C CYS A 537 -0.55 19.11 -0.06
N ALA A 538 -0.36 20.38 -0.40
CA ALA A 538 -0.05 20.81 -1.76
C ALA A 538 1.26 20.18 -2.27
N GLU A 539 2.29 20.14 -1.43
CA GLU A 539 3.57 19.53 -1.78
C GLU A 539 3.44 18.02 -2.04
N ALA A 540 2.64 17.31 -1.24
CA ALA A 540 2.38 15.88 -1.40
C ALA A 540 1.54 15.58 -2.65
N LEU A 541 0.52 16.40 -2.95
CA LEU A 541 -0.31 16.27 -4.14
C LEU A 541 0.52 16.42 -5.42
N LEU A 542 1.41 17.42 -5.47
CA LEU A 542 2.29 17.65 -6.63
C LEU A 542 3.39 16.59 -6.79
N ARG A 543 3.60 15.74 -5.78
CA ARG A 543 4.60 14.66 -5.78
C ARG A 543 4.03 13.30 -6.15
N VAL A 544 2.75 13.18 -6.47
CA VAL A 544 2.19 11.91 -6.92
C VAL A 544 2.91 11.46 -8.20
N PRO A 545 3.56 10.27 -8.24
CA PRO A 545 4.36 9.79 -9.37
C PRO A 545 3.57 9.38 -10.63
N VAL A 546 2.68 10.23 -11.15
CA VAL A 546 1.95 9.94 -12.39
C VAL A 546 2.34 10.94 -13.46
N ASP A 547 3.12 10.47 -14.44
CA ASP A 547 3.51 11.25 -15.60
C ASP A 547 2.45 11.13 -16.71
N HIS A 548 1.49 12.06 -16.69
CA HIS A 548 0.41 12.12 -17.68
C HIS A 548 -0.07 13.55 -17.90
N ASP A 549 -0.42 13.92 -19.13
CA ASP A 549 -0.86 15.29 -19.48
C ASP A 549 -2.17 15.70 -18.78
N GLN A 550 -2.99 14.72 -18.41
CA GLN A 550 -4.22 14.96 -17.63
C GLN A 550 -4.01 15.08 -16.12
N PHE A 551 -2.79 14.90 -15.60
CA PHE A 551 -2.53 14.92 -14.16
C PHE A 551 -3.03 16.20 -13.48
N ASP A 552 -2.62 17.36 -14.00
CA ASP A 552 -2.97 18.66 -13.41
C ASP A 552 -4.49 18.93 -13.50
N TYR A 553 -5.17 18.36 -14.51
CA TYR A 553 -6.62 18.50 -14.65
C TYR A 553 -7.37 17.66 -13.61
N VAL A 554 -6.97 16.40 -13.43
CA VAL A 554 -7.57 15.51 -12.42
C VAL A 554 -7.25 15.99 -11.00
N LEU A 555 -6.18 16.76 -10.79
CA LEU A 555 -5.86 17.36 -9.50
C LEU A 555 -6.76 18.57 -9.17
N VAL A 556 -7.18 19.32 -10.19
CA VAL A 556 -8.05 20.50 -10.03
C VAL A 556 -9.52 20.09 -9.89
N GLU A 557 -9.93 19.07 -10.64
CA GLU A 557 -11.21 18.37 -10.46
C GLU A 557 -11.29 17.71 -9.08
#